data_AF-A0A7C4VGV0-F1
#
_entry.id   AF-A0A7C4VGV0-F1
#
_cell.length_a   1.000
_cell.length_b   1.000
_cell.length_c   1.000
_cell.angle_alpha   90.00
_cell.angle_beta   90.00
_cell.angle_gamma   90.00
#
_symmetry.space_group_name_H-M   'P 1'
#
loop_
_entity.id
_entity.type
_entity.pdbx_description
1 polymer ?
#
loop_
_entity_poly.entity_id
_entity_poly.type
_entity_poly.pdbx_seq_one_letter_code
_entity_poly.pdbx_strand_id
1 'polypeptide(L)'
;MRNLIAEMFNKKASDPKNKPDDILKALELQPGQKVADIGAGGGYFSLRFAEVVGKNGQVFAVDTDPKFLEYIRHYAKRKGF
;
A
#
# COMPACT_ATOMS: atom_id res chain seq x y z
N MET A 1 10.90 -14.77 1.29
CA MET A 1 10.71 -15.33 2.65
C MET A 1 9.43 -14.73 3.26
N ARG A 2 8.71 -15.47 4.11
CA ARG A 2 7.53 -14.93 4.81
C ARG A 2 7.95 -13.82 5.78
N ASN A 3 7.29 -12.66 5.75
CA ASN A 3 7.49 -11.58 6.73
C ASN A 3 6.22 -11.46 7.59
N LEU A 4 6.24 -12.14 8.74
CA LEU A 4 5.08 -12.26 9.64
C LEU A 4 4.61 -10.90 10.17
N ILE A 5 5.52 -9.94 10.35
CA ILE A 5 5.19 -8.60 10.82
C ILE A 5 4.45 -7.82 9.72
N ALA A 6 4.93 -7.89 8.47
CA ALA A 6 4.27 -7.26 7.33
C ALA A 6 2.85 -7.83 7.12
N GLU A 7 2.70 -9.15 7.22
CA GLU A 7 1.40 -9.83 7.16
C GLU A 7 0.46 -9.39 8.29
N MET A 8 0.98 -9.28 9.53
CA MET A 8 0.21 -8.76 10.66
C MET A 8 -0.23 -7.30 10.43
N PHE A 9 0.65 -6.43 9.93
CA PHE A 9 0.31 -5.04 9.63
C PHE A 9 -0.76 -4.95 8.54
N ASN A 10 -0.64 -5.75 7.48
CA ASN A 10 -1.68 -5.81 6.45
C ASN A 10 -3.01 -6.29 7.00
N LYS A 11 -3.02 -7.32 7.87
CA LYS A 11 -4.23 -7.81 8.53
C LYS A 11 -4.86 -6.74 9.42
N LYS A 12 -4.05 -5.98 10.17
CA LYS A 12 -4.54 -4.87 10.98
C LYS A 12 -5.10 -3.75 10.10
N ALA A 13 -4.38 -3.36 9.04
CA ALA A 13 -4.82 -2.31 8.14
C ALA A 13 -6.14 -2.66 7.43
N SER A 14 -6.32 -3.92 7.05
CA SER A 14 -7.54 -4.39 6.38
C SER A 14 -8.71 -4.69 7.32
N ASP A 15 -8.52 -4.60 8.64
CA ASP A 15 -9.58 -4.88 9.61
C ASP A 15 -10.71 -3.84 9.47
N PRO A 16 -11.98 -4.24 9.23
CA PRO A 16 -13.08 -3.31 9.06
C PRO A 16 -13.26 -2.32 10.20
N LYS A 17 -12.87 -2.67 11.44
CA LYS A 17 -12.94 -1.75 12.58
C LYS A 17 -12.06 -0.51 12.40
N ASN A 18 -11.01 -0.62 11.59
CA ASN A 18 -10.08 0.46 11.26
C ASN A 18 -10.53 1.27 10.03
N LYS A 19 -11.71 0.94 9.48
CA LYS A 19 -12.39 1.67 8.39
C LYS A 19 -11.49 1.96 7.18
N PRO A 20 -10.78 0.96 6.64
CA PRO A 20 -9.83 1.17 5.56
C PRO A 20 -10.45 1.76 4.29
N ASP A 21 -11.73 1.47 4.02
CA ASP A 21 -12.44 1.99 2.85
C ASP A 21 -12.85 3.45 3.02
N ASP A 22 -13.17 3.87 4.25
CA ASP A 22 -13.47 5.28 4.54
C ASP A 22 -12.21 6.13 4.40
N ILE A 23 -11.03 5.60 4.76
CA ILE A 23 -9.74 6.26 4.50
C ILE A 23 -9.53 6.46 3.00
N LEU A 24 -9.75 5.43 2.17
CA LEU A 24 -9.62 5.58 0.71
C LEU A 24 -10.58 6.61 0.14
N LYS A 25 -11.84 6.60 0.59
CA LYS A 25 -12.86 7.57 0.16
C LYS A 25 -12.46 8.98 0.55
N ALA A 26 -12.01 9.20 1.78
CA ALA A 26 -11.65 10.52 2.28
C ALA A 26 -10.43 11.14 1.59
N LEU A 27 -9.52 10.31 1.06
CA LEU A 27 -8.34 10.79 0.31
C LEU A 27 -8.68 11.27 -1.10
N GLU A 28 -9.82 10.88 -1.65
CA GLU A 28 -10.31 11.28 -2.99
C GLU A 28 -9.23 11.19 -4.08
N LEU A 29 -8.39 10.15 -4.02
CA LEU A 29 -7.31 9.95 -4.98
C LEU A 29 -7.85 9.85 -6.41
N GLN A 30 -7.13 10.46 -7.34
CA GLN A 30 -7.51 10.53 -8.75
C GLN A 30 -6.52 9.78 -9.63
N PRO A 31 -6.98 9.22 -10.78
CA PRO A 31 -6.10 8.64 -11.78
C PRO A 31 -5.00 9.63 -12.21
N GLY A 32 -3.78 9.14 -12.37
CA GLY A 32 -2.61 9.94 -12.77
C GLY A 32 -1.88 10.64 -11.62
N GLN A 33 -2.41 10.62 -10.40
CA GLN A 33 -1.74 11.24 -9.26
C GLN A 33 -0.45 10.50 -8.85
N LYS A 34 0.48 11.27 -8.29
CA LYS A 34 1.68 10.76 -7.62
C LYS A 34 1.45 10.82 -6.11
N VAL A 35 1.57 9.68 -5.43
CA VAL A 35 1.24 9.53 -4.00
C VAL A 35 2.44 9.00 -3.25
N ALA A 36 2.75 9.57 -2.09
CA ALA A 36 3.72 9.01 -1.15
C ALA A 36 2.99 8.38 0.04
N ASP A 37 3.20 7.09 0.27
CA ASP A 37 2.69 6.35 1.44
C ASP A 37 3.81 6.24 2.48
N ILE A 38 3.76 7.10 3.49
CA ILE A 38 4.82 7.24 4.51
C ILE A 38 4.56 6.27 5.66
N GLY A 39 5.50 5.36 5.91
CA GLY A 39 5.32 4.26 6.87
C GLY A 39 4.52 3.10 6.28
N ALA A 40 4.87 2.71 5.05
CA ALA A 40 4.06 1.78 4.25
C ALA A 40 3.92 0.38 4.88
N GLY A 41 4.86 -0.06 5.72
CA GLY A 41 4.79 -1.34 6.43
C GLY A 41 4.57 -2.53 5.48
N GLY A 42 3.43 -3.21 5.60
CA GLY A 42 3.10 -4.32 4.71
C GLY A 42 2.59 -3.93 3.32
N GLY A 43 2.36 -2.63 3.07
CA GLY A 43 1.93 -2.07 1.79
C GLY A 43 0.45 -2.18 1.46
N TYR A 44 -0.41 -2.50 2.43
CA TYR A 44 -1.86 -2.59 2.20
C TYR A 44 -2.42 -1.34 1.51
N PHE A 45 -2.10 -0.14 2.01
CA PHE A 45 -2.56 1.11 1.40
C PHE A 45 -1.80 1.45 0.12
N SER A 46 -0.46 1.35 0.11
CA SER A 46 0.36 1.50 -1.11
C SER A 46 -0.22 0.78 -2.33
N LEU A 47 -0.59 -0.50 -2.18
CA LEU A 47 -1.13 -1.29 -3.29
C LEU A 47 -2.54 -0.86 -3.69
N ARG A 48 -3.40 -0.43 -2.74
CA ARG A 48 -4.73 0.08 -3.08
C ARG A 48 -4.68 1.47 -3.69
N PHE A 49 -3.75 2.32 -3.26
CA PHE A 49 -3.49 3.60 -3.90
C PHE A 49 -3.06 3.39 -5.35
N ALA A 50 -2.22 2.38 -5.62
CA ALA A 50 -1.76 2.04 -6.97
C ALA A 50 -2.93 1.64 -7.89
N GLU A 51 -3.92 0.92 -7.36
CA GLU A 51 -5.16 0.58 -8.10
C GLU A 51 -5.95 1.84 -8.48
N VAL A 52 -6.05 2.83 -7.58
CA VAL A 52 -6.83 4.06 -7.81
C VAL A 52 -6.12 5.02 -8.77
N VAL A 53 -4.82 5.28 -8.58
CA VAL A 53 -4.08 6.22 -9.43
C VAL A 53 -3.80 5.64 -10.83
N GLY A 54 -3.84 4.32 -10.97
CA GLY A 54 -3.77 3.62 -12.26
C GLY A 54 -2.45 3.79 -13.02
N LYS A 55 -2.43 3.33 -14.27
CA LYS A 55 -1.23 3.22 -15.12
C LYS A 55 -0.45 4.52 -15.37
N ASN A 56 -1.11 5.66 -15.25
CA ASN A 56 -0.52 6.97 -15.46
C ASN A 56 -0.10 7.64 -14.14
N GLY A 57 -0.47 7.04 -13.00
CA GLY A 57 -0.10 7.48 -11.68
C GLY A 57 1.11 6.72 -11.14
N GLN A 58 1.55 7.10 -9.94
CA GLN A 58 2.68 6.45 -9.29
C GLN A 58 2.53 6.49 -7.77
N VAL A 59 2.84 5.38 -7.10
CA VAL A 59 2.87 5.31 -5.63
C VAL A 59 4.29 5.05 -5.17
N PHE A 60 4.78 5.89 -4.26
CA PHE A 60 6.04 5.75 -3.57
C PHE A 60 5.76 5.18 -2.18
N ALA A 61 5.98 3.87 -2.01
CA ALA A 61 5.97 3.23 -0.70
C ALA A 61 7.27 3.61 0.05
N VAL A 62 7.15 4.32 1.15
CA VAL A 62 8.28 4.82 1.94
C VAL A 62 8.28 4.17 3.31
N ASP A 63 9.37 3.52 3.66
CA ASP A 63 9.57 2.91 4.96
C ASP A 63 11.07 2.88 5.30
N THR A 64 11.40 2.95 6.58
CA THR A 64 12.80 2.86 7.06
C THR A 64 13.31 1.44 7.09
N ASP A 65 12.43 0.43 7.21
CA ASP A 65 12.85 -0.97 7.20
C ASP A 65 12.89 -1.51 5.76
N PRO A 66 14.08 -1.83 5.20
CA PRO A 66 14.20 -2.35 3.84
C PRO A 66 13.45 -3.68 3.63
N LYS A 67 13.19 -4.46 4.69
CA LYS A 67 12.44 -5.73 4.58
C LYS A 67 10.97 -5.49 4.23
N PHE A 68 10.40 -4.37 4.67
CA PHE A 68 9.05 -3.96 4.26
C PHE A 68 9.04 -3.54 2.80
N LEU A 69 10.02 -2.75 2.36
CA LEU A 69 10.13 -2.35 0.96
C LEU A 69 10.31 -3.54 0.02
N GLU A 70 11.12 -4.55 0.40
CA GLU A 70 11.25 -5.79 -0.36
C GLU A 70 9.93 -6.58 -0.42
N TYR A 71 9.22 -6.68 0.70
CA TYR A 71 7.91 -7.32 0.77
C TYR A 71 6.92 -6.63 -0.18
N ILE A 72 6.77 -5.31 -0.10
CA ILE A 72 5.86 -4.54 -0.96
C ILE A 72 6.23 -4.74 -2.43
N ARG A 73 7.52 -4.65 -2.79
CA ARG A 73 8.01 -4.84 -4.17
C ARG A 73 7.63 -6.22 -4.73
N HIS A 74 7.74 -7.27 -3.92
CA HIS A 74 7.33 -8.62 -4.32
C HIS A 74 5.84 -8.69 -4.66
N TYR A 75 4.96 -8.11 -3.84
CA TYR A 75 3.51 -8.13 -4.07
C TYR A 75 3.08 -7.18 -5.19
N ALA A 76 3.71 -6.01 -5.31
CA ALA A 76 3.48 -5.07 -6.40
C ALA A 76 3.72 -5.75 -7.77
N LYS A 77 4.88 -6.42 -7.91
CA LYS A 77 5.21 -7.19 -9.11
C LYS A 77 4.19 -8.29 -9.41
N ARG A 78 3.68 -8.99 -8.39
CA ARG A 78 2.65 -10.02 -8.55
C ARG A 78 1.30 -9.45 -9.00
N LYS A 79 0.98 -8.21 -8.61
CA LYS A 79 -0.23 -7.50 -9.04
C LYS A 79 -0.08 -6.81 -10.39
N GLY A 80 1.13 -6.80 -10.98
CA GLY A 80 1.39 -6.18 -12.28
C GLY A 80 1.57 -4.66 -12.23
N PHE A 81 1.95 -4.13 -11.06
CA PHE A 81 2.47 -2.76 -10.94
C PHE A 81 3.95 -2.68 -11.29
#